data_AF-A0A965PDN0-F1
#
_entry.id   AF-A0A965PDN0-F1
#
_cell.length_a   1.000
_cell.length_b   1.000
_cell.length_c   1.000
_cell.angle_alpha   90.00
_cell.angle_beta   90.00
_cell.angle_gamma   90.00
#
_symmetry.space_group_name_H-M   'P 1'
#
loop_
_entity.id
_entity.type
_entity.pdbx_description
1 polymer ?
#
loop_
_entity_poly.entity_id
_entity_poly.type
_entity_poly.pdbx_seq_one_letter_code
_entity_poly.pdbx_strand_id
1 'polypeptide(L)' 'MTKTLLEREGYRFVEKGIIELNGMPDYRMQKQDYYTKRWNDIYLFDNGMQCCTAMEDIEYAKWLDPDGVPAYRHYT' A
#
# COMPACT_ATOMS: atom_id res chain seq x y z
N MET A 1 4.63 15.12 -7.07
CA MET A 1 5.83 14.40 -6.58
C MET A 1 5.35 13.30 -5.65
N THR A 2 5.87 12.08 -5.78
CA THR A 2 5.47 10.97 -4.89
C THR A 2 6.35 10.98 -3.65
N LYS A 3 5.75 11.03 -2.46
CA LYS A 3 6.45 10.95 -1.17
C LYS A 3 6.29 9.56 -0.59
N THR A 4 7.40 8.86 -0.36
CA THR A 4 7.38 7.60 0.39
C THR A 4 7.16 7.88 1.87
N LEU A 5 6.21 7.16 2.46
CA LEU A 5 5.85 7.23 3.88
C LEU A 5 6.52 6.11 4.67
N LEU A 6 6.50 4.89 4.12
CA LEU A 6 7.11 3.69 4.72
C LEU A 6 7.44 2.67 3.62
N GLU A 7 8.53 1.93 3.77
CA GLU A 7 8.80 0.70 3.00
C GLU A 7 8.91 -0.48 3.97
N ARG A 8 8.19 -1.57 3.70
CA ARG A 8 8.12 -2.74 4.58
C ARG A 8 7.77 -4.00 3.78
N GLU A 9 8.54 -5.08 3.98
CA GLU A 9 8.26 -6.42 3.44
C GLU A 9 7.85 -6.48 1.96
N GLY A 10 8.54 -5.71 1.11
CA GLY A 10 8.28 -5.69 -0.35
C GLY A 10 7.18 -4.73 -0.80
N TYR A 11 6.56 -4.03 0.15
CA TYR A 11 5.62 -2.94 -0.10
C TYR A 11 6.25 -1.58 0.22
N ARG A 12 5.71 -0.54 -0.41
CA ARG A 12 5.87 0.83 0.08
C ARG A 12 4.55 1.59 0.03
N PHE A 13 4.40 2.50 0.98
CA PHE A 13 3.24 3.36 1.14
C PHE A 13 3.63 4.77 0.72
N VAL A 14 2.79 5.41 -0.09
CA VAL A 14 3.12 6.70 -0.68
C VAL A 14 1.96 7.68 -0.59
N GLU A 15 2.31 8.96 -0.50
CA GLU A 15 1.41 10.08 -0.78
C GLU A 15 1.74 10.60 -2.19
N LYS A 16 0.75 10.59 -3.09
CA LYS A 16 0.88 10.92 -4.51
C LYS A 16 0.16 12.22 -4.89
N GLY A 17 0.24 13.21 -4.01
CA GLY A 17 -0.40 14.52 -4.21
C GLY A 17 -1.83 14.54 -3.70
N ILE A 18 -2.70 15.29 -4.38
CA ILE A 18 -4.08 15.55 -3.97
C ILE A 18 -5.04 15.00 -5.03
N ILE A 19 -6.11 14.35 -4.58
CA ILE A 19 -7.22 13.90 -5.42
C ILE A 19 -8.09 15.12 -5.76
N GLU A 20 -8.17 15.48 -7.04
CA GLU A 20 -8.92 16.67 -7.50
C GLU A 20 -10.42 16.61 -7.18
N LEU A 21 -11.00 15.42 -7.13
CA LEU A 21 -12.42 15.20 -6.86
C LEU A 21 -12.85 15.67 -5.46
N ASN A 22 -12.00 15.50 -4.45
CA ASN A 22 -12.37 15.73 -3.04
C ASN A 22 -11.35 16.57 -2.25
N GLY A 23 -10.24 16.98 -2.86
CA GLY A 23 -9.19 17.77 -2.21
C GLY A 23 -8.38 17.03 -1.14
N MET A 24 -8.54 15.70 -1.03
CA MET A 24 -7.85 14.89 -0.03
C MET A 24 -6.53 14.33 -0.57
N PRO A 25 -5.56 13.97 0.30
CA PRO A 25 -4.34 13.33 -0.14
C PRO A 25 -4.59 11.98 -0.82
N ASP A 26 -3.85 11.71 -1.90
CA ASP A 26 -3.85 10.44 -2.63
C ASP A 26 -2.87 9.47 -1.96
N TYR A 27 -3.38 8.50 -1.20
CA TYR A 27 -2.56 7.48 -0.55
C TYR A 27 -2.58 6.18 -1.33
N ARG A 28 -1.40 5.60 -1.61
CA ARG A 28 -1.30 4.33 -2.37
C ARG A 28 -0.36 3.33 -1.71
N MET A 29 -0.70 2.05 -1.86
CA MET A 29 0.22 0.95 -1.63
C MET A 29 0.86 0.57 -2.97
N GLN A 30 2.17 0.38 -2.94
CA GLN A 30 2.94 -0.06 -4.09
C GLN A 30 3.72 -1.32 -3.75
N LYS A 31 3.91 -2.17 -4.76
CA LYS A 31 4.72 -3.39 -4.66
C LYS A 31 5.86 -3.35 -5.67
N GLN A 32 7.03 -3.81 -5.25
CA GLN A 32 8.18 -3.86 -6.14
C GLN A 32 8.09 -5.08 -7.05
N ASP A 33 8.11 -4.85 -8.36
CA ASP A 33 8.22 -5.94 -9.33
C ASP A 33 9.60 -6.61 -9.24
N TYR A 34 9.61 -7.93 -9.19
CA TYR A 34 10.82 -8.71 -8.94
C TYR A 34 11.86 -8.55 -10.06
N TYR A 35 11.44 -8.46 -11.31
CA TYR A 35 12.34 -8.44 -12.47
C TYR A 35 12.84 -7.05 -12.81
N THR A 36 11.93 -6.08 -12.88
CA THR A 36 12.21 -4.70 -13.28
C THR A 36 12.67 -3.82 -12.12
N LYS A 37 12.48 -4.27 -10.87
CA LYS A 37 12.72 -3.49 -9.64
C LYS A 37 11.93 -2.18 -9.56
N ARG A 38 10.88 -2.05 -10.38
CA ARG A 38 10.00 -0.88 -10.40
C ARG A 38 8.89 -1.05 -9.38
N TRP A 39 8.45 0.07 -8.83
CA TRP A 39 7.33 0.12 -7.93
C TRP A 39 6.04 0.38 -8.70
N ASN A 40 5.04 -0.49 -8.52
CA ASN A 40 3.74 -0.38 -9.17
C ASN A 40 2.66 -0.10 -8.13
N ASP A 41 1.72 0.78 -8.46
CA ASP A 41 0.50 0.99 -7.67
C ASP A 41 -0.33 -0.29 -7.67
N ILE A 42 -0.61 -0.85 -6.49
CA ILE A 42 -1.43 -2.06 -6.34
C ILE A 42 -2.72 -1.82 -5.56
N TYR A 43 -2.78 -0.74 -4.76
CA TYR A 43 -3.98 -0.38 -4.00
C TYR A 43 -4.06 1.14 -3.81
N LEU A 44 -5.27 1.70 -3.98
CA LEU A 44 -5.60 3.08 -3.64
C LEU A 44 -6.38 3.07 -2.33
N PHE A 45 -5.88 3.76 -1.31
CA PHE A 45 -6.56 3.83 -0.03
C PHE A 45 -7.72 4.84 -0.06
N ASP A 46 -8.81 4.51 0.63
CA ASP A 46 -9.99 5.37 0.74
C ASP A 46 -9.69 6.64 1.55
N ASN A 47 -8.80 6.55 2.54
CA ASN A 47 -8.38 7.66 3.39
C ASN A 47 -7.04 7.37 4.09
N GLY A 48 -6.51 8.39 4.78
CA GLY A 48 -5.25 8.27 5.54
C GLY A 48 -5.31 7.26 6.70
N MET A 49 -6.47 7.06 7.31
CA MET A 49 -6.62 6.07 8.40
C MET A 49 -6.38 4.65 7.88
N GLN A 50 -6.96 4.30 6.72
CA GLN A 50 -6.73 2.99 6.10
C GLN A 50 -5.26 2.78 5.73
N CYS A 51 -4.60 3.83 5.19
CA CYS A 51 -3.18 3.79 4.90
C CYS A 51 -2.34 3.57 6.16
N CYS A 52 -2.65 4.27 7.27
CA CYS A 52 -1.96 4.07 8.55
C CYS A 52 -2.14 2.65 9.08
N THR A 53 -3.36 2.11 9.04
CA THR A 53 -3.62 0.71 9.46
C THR A 53 -2.78 -0.28 8.67
N ALA A 54 -2.67 -0.11 7.34
CA ALA A 54 -1.84 -0.99 6.51
C ALA A 54 -0.33 -0.85 6.77
N MET A 55 0.13 0.35 7.20
CA MET A 55 1.52 0.55 7.61
C MET A 55 1.84 -0.15 8.95
N GLU A 56 0.91 -0.10 9.90
CA GLU A 56 1.05 -0.69 11.22
C GLU A 56 0.91 -2.23 11.19
N ASP A 57 -0.09 -2.74 10.43
CA ASP A 57 -0.38 -4.16 10.27
C ASP A 57 -0.02 -4.67 8.86
N ILE A 58 1.10 -5.40 8.79
CA ILE A 58 1.57 -5.97 7.54
C ILE A 58 0.67 -7.10 7.01
N GLU A 59 -0.07 -7.79 7.88
CA GLU A 59 -1.03 -8.80 7.44
C GLU A 59 -2.22 -8.13 6.75
N TYR A 60 -2.63 -6.94 7.19
CA TYR A 60 -3.64 -6.13 6.50
C TYR A 60 -3.16 -5.72 5.10
N ALA A 61 -1.91 -5.25 4.99
CA ALA A 61 -1.32 -4.93 3.70
C ALA A 61 -1.26 -6.15 2.75
N LYS A 62 -0.92 -7.34 3.25
CA LYS A 62 -0.96 -8.58 2.47
C LYS A 62 -2.38 -8.94 2.02
N TRP A 63 -3.38 -8.73 2.88
CA TRP A 63 -4.79 -8.98 2.53
C TRP A 63 -5.31 -8.05 1.41
N LEU A 64 -4.80 -6.81 1.35
CA LEU A 64 -5.12 -5.85 0.29
C LEU A 64 -4.39 -6.12 -1.04
N ASP A 65 -3.38 -6.98 -1.06
CA ASP A 65 -2.59 -7.27 -2.26
C ASP A 65 -3.44 -8.06 -3.29
N PRO A 66 -3.64 -7.54 -4.52
CA PRO A 66 -4.42 -8.21 -5.55
C PRO A 66 -3.83 -9.56 -6.00
N ASP A 67 -2.55 -9.82 -5.73
CA ASP A 67 -1.93 -11.13 -6.00
C ASP A 67 -2.41 -12.24 -5.03
N GLY A 68 -3.26 -11.92 -4.05
CA GLY A 68 -3.83 -12.90 -3.13
C GLY A 68 -2.82 -13.45 -2.12
N VAL A 69 -1.91 -12.60 -1.65
CA VAL A 69 -0.87 -12.99 -0.70
C VAL A 69 -1.50 -13.55 0.58
N PRO A 70 -1.05 -14.71 1.08
CA PRO A 70 -1.50 -15.25 2.37
C PRO A 70 -1.43 -14.21 3.49
N ALA A 71 -2.58 -13.96 4.13
CA ALA A 71 -2.72 -13.03 5.25
C ALA A 71 -3.53 -13.69 6.37
N TYR A 72 -3.21 -13.36 7.62
CA TYR A 72 -3.94 -13.81 8.83
C TYR A 72 -4.13 -15.33 8.92
N ARG A 73 -3.16 -16.10 8.44
CA ARG A 73 -3.23 -17.57 8.50
C ARG A 73 -2.82 -18.06 9.88
N HIS A 74 -3.69 -18.85 10.49
CA HIS A 74 -3.35 -19.68 11.64
C HIS A 74 -3.04 -21.09 11.14
N TYR A 75 -1.79 -21.52 11.30
CA TYR A 75 -1.43 -22.92 11.05
C TYR A 75 -1.89 -23.73 12.25
N THR A 76 -2.64 -24.81 11.98
CA THR A 76 -3.10 -25.79 12.98
C THR A 76 -2.12 -26.94 13.05
#